data_AF-A0A199P1L0-F1
#
_entry.id   AF-A0A199P1L0-F1
#
_cell.length_a   1.000
_cell.length_b   1.000
_cell.length_c   1.000
_cell.angle_alpha   90.00
_cell.angle_beta   90.00
_cell.angle_gamma   90.00
#
_symmetry.space_group_name_H-M   'P 1'
#
loop_
_entity.id
_entity.type
_entity.pdbx_description
1 polymer ?
#
loop_
_entity_poly.entity_id
_entity_poly.type
_entity_poly.pdbx_seq_one_letter_code
_entity_poly.pdbx_strand_id
1 'polypeptide(L)'
;MKRLLRLPSSYFGLPLLFSCALTLLTFDLPPGDAAGIALLAAAAATTLVLDALHGIRLPSLAAFRARRYAGTREAFVALCLAALVGLFCVLDLALFPIPLFTNPSAYADLTPLHAHVRHLSNMCWILPPIALLCVRDKALRNAMILAGFVFPVLVIDRNRIFAGLFSFALLLLLRRDPARPLPWKAIVALLCAGGAAFSLLGTLRSGSLDSVTLPFGALYRAAPQGIKWLLLYIGAGPYNFGAMLAKDYVNASFLVNQLVPLSGSIATAGTGIPLDAPNINVGTEFFPFLLAGGAGAALAAMLALYAALLWSVRLLGSTVSLFNLLVFLRIAYACLMSPFAPQAFTWTNAGFIALCLVLHACSGLLPNRHAALAAAPGRAGQAPLPPFSPRSALP
;
A
#
# COMPACT_ATOMS: atom_id res chain seq x y z
N MET A 1 -20.68 5.10 -0.74
CA MET A 1 -19.46 4.47 -0.15
C MET A 1 -19.30 2.97 -0.45
N LYS A 2 -20.26 2.08 -0.12
CA LYS A 2 -20.11 0.61 -0.30
C LYS A 2 -19.79 0.17 -1.74
N ARG A 3 -20.32 0.88 -2.75
CA ARG A 3 -20.07 0.60 -4.18
C ARG A 3 -18.68 1.07 -4.65
N LEU A 4 -18.15 2.15 -4.07
CA LEU A 4 -16.84 2.72 -4.41
C LEU A 4 -15.70 1.85 -3.90
N LEU A 5 -15.77 1.37 -2.65
CA LEU A 5 -14.76 0.45 -2.08
C LEU A 5 -14.63 -0.87 -2.85
N ARG A 6 -15.66 -1.24 -3.61
CA ARG A 6 -15.65 -2.45 -4.43
C ARG A 6 -15.20 -2.21 -5.87
N LEU A 7 -14.96 -0.97 -6.27
CA LEU A 7 -14.39 -0.64 -7.58
C LEU A 7 -12.86 -0.71 -7.47
N PRO A 8 -12.18 -1.55 -8.27
CA PRO A 8 -10.72 -1.57 -8.35
C PRO A 8 -10.14 -0.16 -8.63
N SER A 9 -10.62 0.52 -9.66
CA SER A 9 -10.23 1.87 -10.06
C SER A 9 -10.34 2.92 -8.96
N SER A 10 -11.15 2.71 -7.90
CA SER A 10 -11.17 3.63 -6.75
C SER A 10 -9.82 3.69 -6.02
N TYR A 11 -9.00 2.64 -6.09
CA TYR A 11 -7.67 2.61 -5.46
C TYR A 11 -6.59 3.25 -6.35
N PHE A 12 -6.89 3.53 -7.61
CA PHE A 12 -5.94 4.09 -8.59
C PHE A 12 -6.38 5.46 -9.11
N GLY A 13 -7.57 5.52 -9.71
CA GLY A 13 -8.09 6.72 -10.35
C GLY A 13 -8.45 7.83 -9.36
N LEU A 14 -9.11 7.53 -8.23
CA LEU A 14 -9.48 8.57 -7.26
C LEU A 14 -8.26 9.25 -6.61
N PRO A 15 -7.22 8.51 -6.15
CA PRO A 15 -6.01 9.14 -5.61
C PRO A 15 -5.28 9.98 -6.65
N LEU A 16 -5.20 9.51 -7.90
CA LEU A 16 -4.54 10.25 -8.98
C LEU A 16 -5.31 11.52 -9.37
N LEU A 17 -6.65 11.45 -9.50
CA LEU A 17 -7.50 12.62 -9.73
C LEU A 17 -7.41 13.63 -8.57
N PHE A 18 -7.42 13.13 -7.33
CA PHE A 18 -7.28 13.99 -6.15
C PHE A 18 -5.92 14.71 -6.14
N SER A 19 -4.85 14.00 -6.44
CA SER A 19 -3.50 14.58 -6.55
C SER A 19 -3.40 15.60 -7.68
N CYS A 20 -3.97 15.32 -8.86
CA CYS A 20 -4.04 16.27 -9.96
C CYS A 20 -4.83 17.53 -9.58
N ALA A 21 -6.02 17.37 -8.99
CA ALA A 21 -6.85 18.50 -8.55
C ALA A 21 -6.13 19.34 -7.48
N LEU A 22 -5.47 18.70 -6.52
CA LEU A 22 -4.72 19.42 -5.51
C LEU A 22 -3.51 20.16 -6.11
N THR A 23 -2.85 19.58 -7.11
CA THR A 23 -1.77 20.24 -7.85
C THR A 23 -2.26 21.53 -8.48
N LEU A 24 -3.40 21.48 -9.19
CA LEU A 24 -4.03 22.67 -9.80
C LEU A 24 -4.42 23.74 -8.79
N LEU A 25 -4.73 23.35 -7.55
CA LEU A 25 -5.09 24.28 -6.47
C LEU A 25 -3.88 24.86 -5.72
N THR A 26 -2.72 24.20 -5.79
CA THR A 26 -1.56 24.51 -4.94
C THR A 26 -0.36 25.03 -5.71
N PHE A 27 -0.32 24.89 -7.03
CA PHE A 27 0.75 25.38 -7.89
C PHE A 27 0.20 26.40 -8.92
N ASP A 28 0.94 27.49 -9.10
CA ASP A 28 0.78 28.42 -10.21
C ASP A 28 1.49 27.82 -11.43
N LEU A 29 0.76 27.08 -12.27
CA LEU A 29 1.39 26.30 -13.34
C LEU A 29 2.01 27.17 -14.44
N PRO A 30 3.30 26.96 -14.78
CA PRO A 30 3.89 27.50 -15.99
C PRO A 30 3.13 27.08 -17.27
N PRO A 31 3.26 27.84 -18.37
CA PRO A 31 2.68 27.46 -19.66
C PRO A 31 3.18 26.08 -20.12
N GLY A 32 2.24 25.18 -20.44
CA GLY A 32 2.54 23.83 -20.95
C GLY A 32 2.40 22.71 -19.91
N ASP A 33 2.68 22.98 -18.63
CA ASP A 33 2.68 21.96 -17.57
C ASP A 33 1.32 21.29 -17.35
N ALA A 34 0.24 22.03 -17.62
CA ALA A 34 -1.13 21.54 -17.50
C ALA A 34 -1.41 20.32 -18.39
N ALA A 35 -0.69 20.15 -19.51
CA ALA A 35 -0.89 19.01 -20.42
C ALA A 35 -0.56 17.67 -19.75
N GLY A 36 0.51 17.60 -18.95
CA GLY A 36 0.88 16.37 -18.25
C GLY A 36 -0.09 16.04 -17.11
N ILE A 37 -0.60 17.06 -16.42
CA ILE A 37 -1.64 16.88 -15.39
C ILE A 37 -2.95 16.42 -16.03
N ALA A 38 -3.32 16.98 -17.18
CA ALA A 38 -4.49 16.55 -17.94
C ALA A 38 -4.35 15.10 -18.41
N LEU A 39 -3.15 14.68 -18.85
CA LEU A 39 -2.86 13.30 -19.22
C LEU A 39 -3.09 12.33 -18.04
N LEU A 40 -2.53 12.65 -16.88
CA LEU A 40 -2.72 11.86 -15.65
C LEU A 40 -4.21 11.76 -15.27
N ALA A 41 -4.92 12.89 -15.30
CA ALA A 41 -6.34 12.95 -14.99
C ALA A 41 -7.19 12.16 -15.99
N ALA A 42 -6.89 12.26 -17.29
CA ALA A 42 -7.59 11.53 -18.34
C ALA A 42 -7.37 10.02 -18.24
N ALA A 43 -6.14 9.58 -17.95
CA ALA A 43 -5.84 8.17 -17.71
C ALA A 43 -6.60 7.64 -16.48
N ALA A 44 -6.57 8.40 -15.38
CA ALA A 44 -7.30 8.08 -14.15
C ALA A 44 -8.82 7.95 -14.40
N ALA A 45 -9.42 8.94 -15.07
CA ALA A 45 -10.84 8.94 -15.41
C ALA A 45 -11.20 7.76 -16.32
N THR A 46 -10.36 7.45 -17.31
CA THR A 46 -10.52 6.30 -18.19
C THR A 46 -10.61 5.00 -17.40
N THR A 47 -9.75 4.78 -16.39
CA THR A 47 -9.85 3.56 -15.56
C THR A 47 -11.17 3.45 -14.79
N LEU A 48 -11.70 4.56 -14.29
CA LEU A 48 -13.00 4.60 -13.60
C LEU A 48 -14.15 4.26 -14.56
N VAL A 49 -14.09 4.80 -15.78
CA VAL A 49 -15.06 4.50 -16.85
C VAL A 49 -14.98 3.04 -17.26
N LEU A 50 -13.77 2.50 -17.47
CA LEU A 50 -13.57 1.10 -17.84
C LEU A 50 -14.16 0.15 -16.79
N ASP A 51 -13.93 0.40 -15.51
CA ASP A 51 -14.52 -0.39 -14.43
C ASP A 51 -16.05 -0.28 -14.36
N ALA A 52 -16.59 0.92 -14.63
CA ALA A 52 -18.03 1.13 -14.69
C ALA A 52 -18.67 0.32 -15.83
N LEU A 53 -18.02 0.28 -17.00
CA LEU A 53 -18.47 -0.46 -18.19
C LEU A 53 -18.32 -1.99 -18.04
N HIS A 54 -17.17 -2.46 -17.55
CA HIS A 54 -16.89 -3.89 -17.43
C HIS A 54 -17.49 -4.52 -16.16
N GLY A 55 -18.02 -3.71 -15.25
CA GLY A 55 -18.66 -4.19 -14.02
C GLY A 55 -17.73 -4.94 -13.08
N ILE A 56 -16.40 -4.79 -13.21
CA ILE A 56 -15.44 -5.50 -12.36
C ILE A 56 -15.58 -5.00 -10.94
N ARG A 57 -15.73 -5.93 -9.99
CA ARG A 57 -15.86 -5.61 -8.56
C ARG A 57 -14.98 -6.54 -7.74
N LEU A 58 -14.50 -6.01 -6.62
CA LEU A 58 -14.01 -6.84 -5.54
C LEU A 58 -15.08 -7.86 -5.10
N PRO A 59 -14.67 -9.00 -4.49
CA PRO A 59 -15.57 -9.95 -3.87
C PRO A 59 -16.58 -9.27 -2.93
N SER A 60 -17.71 -9.93 -2.69
CA SER A 60 -18.72 -9.38 -1.81
C SER A 60 -18.14 -9.15 -0.41
N LEU A 61 -18.58 -8.10 0.29
CA LEU A 61 -18.17 -7.86 1.68
C LEU A 61 -18.55 -9.04 2.58
N ALA A 62 -19.59 -9.79 2.21
CA ALA A 62 -19.96 -11.04 2.88
C ALA A 62 -18.87 -12.10 2.75
N ALA A 63 -18.20 -12.25 1.59
CA ALA A 63 -17.10 -13.19 1.41
C ALA A 63 -15.91 -12.86 2.33
N PHE A 64 -15.50 -11.58 2.40
CA PHE A 64 -14.45 -11.12 3.31
C PHE A 64 -14.77 -11.38 4.80
N ARG A 65 -16.05 -11.28 5.18
CA ARG A 65 -16.50 -11.57 6.55
C ARG A 65 -16.60 -13.06 6.86
N ALA A 66 -17.15 -13.83 5.91
CA ALA A 66 -17.37 -15.26 6.06
C ALA A 66 -16.04 -16.01 6.22
N ARG A 67 -14.98 -15.53 5.58
CA ARG A 67 -13.65 -16.13 5.69
C ARG A 67 -13.06 -15.93 7.10
N ARG A 68 -12.77 -17.06 7.75
CA ARG A 68 -12.00 -17.12 9.00
C ARG A 68 -10.63 -17.72 8.70
N TYR A 69 -9.57 -16.97 9.02
CA TYR A 69 -8.20 -17.42 8.80
C TYR A 69 -7.61 -18.08 10.04
N ALA A 70 -7.95 -17.61 11.25
CA ALA A 70 -7.38 -18.14 12.48
C ALA A 70 -7.57 -19.66 12.64
N GLY A 71 -6.46 -20.40 12.73
CA GLY A 71 -6.45 -21.87 12.84
C GLY A 71 -6.43 -22.62 11.51
N THR A 72 -6.30 -21.92 10.37
CA THR A 72 -6.09 -22.56 9.06
C THR A 72 -4.60 -22.73 8.74
N ARG A 73 -4.29 -23.54 7.72
CA ARG A 73 -2.94 -23.70 7.18
C ARG A 73 -2.36 -22.37 6.69
N GLU A 74 -3.18 -21.55 6.02
CA GLU A 74 -2.79 -20.21 5.55
C GLU A 74 -2.35 -19.33 6.72
N ALA A 75 -3.11 -19.34 7.82
CA ALA A 75 -2.76 -18.57 9.01
C ALA A 75 -1.46 -19.07 9.67
N PHE A 76 -1.21 -20.38 9.70
CA PHE A 76 0.05 -20.91 10.21
C PHE A 76 1.24 -20.38 9.40
N VAL A 77 1.21 -20.51 8.07
CA VAL A 77 2.29 -20.01 7.19
C VAL A 77 2.45 -18.49 7.32
N ALA A 78 1.35 -17.74 7.39
CA ALA A 78 1.39 -16.30 7.56
C ALA A 78 1.94 -15.86 8.93
N LEU A 79 1.65 -16.62 10.00
CA LEU A 79 2.23 -16.36 11.32
C LEU A 79 3.73 -16.67 11.34
N CYS A 80 4.19 -17.71 10.64
CA CYS A 80 5.63 -17.96 10.46
C CYS A 80 6.31 -16.81 9.71
N LEU A 81 5.70 -16.32 8.63
CA LEU A 81 6.18 -15.13 7.91
C LEU A 81 6.21 -13.90 8.83
N ALA A 82 5.15 -13.67 9.62
CA ALA A 82 5.08 -12.55 10.54
C ALA A 82 6.13 -12.63 11.65
N ALA A 83 6.42 -13.83 12.16
CA ALA A 83 7.49 -14.06 13.13
C ALA A 83 8.87 -13.76 12.52
N LEU A 84 9.12 -14.21 11.29
CA LEU A 84 10.36 -13.90 10.55
C LEU A 84 10.52 -12.40 10.35
N VAL A 85 9.48 -11.71 9.88
CA VAL A 85 9.51 -10.25 9.71
C VAL A 85 9.71 -9.53 11.04
N GLY A 86 9.05 -9.99 12.10
CA GLY A 86 9.22 -9.45 13.45
C GLY A 86 10.65 -9.61 13.97
N LEU A 87 11.26 -10.78 13.76
CA LEU A 87 12.67 -11.02 14.07
C LEU A 87 13.58 -10.02 13.33
N PHE A 88 13.36 -9.85 12.03
CA PHE A 88 14.15 -8.90 11.24
C PHE A 88 13.93 -7.45 11.66
N CYS A 89 12.74 -7.07 12.13
CA CYS A 89 12.51 -5.74 12.74
C CYS A 89 13.36 -5.55 14.00
N VAL A 90 13.45 -6.57 14.87
CA VAL A 90 14.29 -6.53 16.07
C VAL A 90 15.76 -6.48 15.69
N LEU A 91 16.21 -7.32 14.75
CA LEU A 91 17.60 -7.32 14.28
C LEU A 91 17.98 -5.97 13.67
N ASP A 92 17.10 -5.33 12.92
CA ASP A 92 17.34 -4.01 12.34
C ASP A 92 17.61 -2.96 13.44
N LEU A 93 16.77 -2.94 14.48
CA LEU A 93 16.90 -1.98 15.58
C LEU A 93 18.07 -2.31 16.54
N ALA A 94 18.47 -3.58 16.63
CA ALA A 94 19.53 -4.03 17.53
C ALA A 94 20.92 -3.93 16.90
N LEU A 95 21.04 -4.17 15.59
CA LEU A 95 22.31 -4.21 14.88
C LEU A 95 22.70 -2.87 14.26
N PHE A 96 21.74 -1.97 14.05
CA PHE A 96 21.96 -0.70 13.37
C PHE A 96 21.47 0.50 14.18
N PRO A 97 22.09 1.67 14.03
CA PRO A 97 21.66 2.87 14.73
C PRO A 97 20.24 3.26 14.31
N ILE A 98 19.39 3.52 15.30
CA ILE A 98 17.99 3.89 15.08
C ILE A 98 17.94 5.31 14.52
N PRO A 99 17.52 5.51 13.24
CA PRO A 99 17.58 6.81 12.57
C PRO A 99 16.85 7.94 13.31
N LEU A 100 15.76 7.63 14.01
CA LEU A 100 15.02 8.60 14.81
C LEU A 100 15.84 9.22 15.94
N PHE A 101 16.78 8.48 16.52
CA PHE A 101 17.55 8.92 17.69
C PHE A 101 18.96 9.40 17.33
N THR A 102 19.57 8.85 16.28
CA THR A 102 20.97 9.10 15.96
C THR A 102 21.13 10.16 14.88
N ASN A 103 20.63 9.89 13.67
CA ASN A 103 20.74 10.78 12.53
C ASN A 103 19.61 10.52 11.51
N PRO A 104 18.59 11.39 11.46
CA PRO A 104 17.48 11.29 10.51
C PRO A 104 17.90 11.30 9.03
N SER A 105 19.04 11.92 8.69
CA SER A 105 19.51 12.01 7.30
C SER A 105 20.15 10.71 6.81
N ALA A 106 20.68 9.88 7.72
CA ALA A 106 21.33 8.59 7.40
C ALA A 106 20.35 7.48 6.99
N TYR A 107 19.04 7.75 6.97
CA TYR A 107 18.00 6.79 6.57
C TYR A 107 18.25 6.15 5.19
N ALA A 108 18.85 6.90 4.26
CA ALA A 108 19.10 6.45 2.88
C ALA A 108 20.47 5.79 2.71
N ASP A 109 21.38 5.94 3.67
CA ASP A 109 22.76 5.47 3.59
C ASP A 109 22.90 4.12 4.30
N LEU A 110 22.30 3.10 3.67
CA LEU A 110 22.33 1.75 4.20
C LEU A 110 23.62 1.05 3.77
N THR A 111 24.35 0.49 4.73
CA THR A 111 25.40 -0.47 4.41
C THR A 111 24.79 -1.69 3.69
N PRO A 112 25.55 -2.43 2.87
CA PRO A 112 25.00 -3.59 2.15
C PRO A 112 24.31 -4.59 3.09
N LEU A 113 24.88 -4.86 4.26
CA LEU A 113 24.27 -5.75 5.26
C LEU A 113 22.96 -5.17 5.81
N HIS A 114 22.94 -3.87 6.13
CA HIS A 114 21.74 -3.19 6.60
C HIS A 114 20.62 -3.25 5.55
N ALA A 115 20.95 -3.07 4.28
CA ALA A 115 19.98 -3.18 3.19
C ALA A 115 19.30 -4.56 3.13
N HIS A 116 20.04 -5.66 3.31
CA HIS A 116 19.47 -7.01 3.35
C HIS A 116 18.50 -7.20 4.51
N VAL A 117 18.88 -6.78 5.72
CA VAL A 117 17.99 -6.83 6.89
C VAL A 117 16.76 -5.96 6.65
N ARG A 118 16.97 -4.77 6.08
CA ARG A 118 15.93 -3.79 5.77
C ARG A 118 14.94 -4.29 4.71
N HIS A 119 15.36 -5.12 3.76
CA HIS A 119 14.44 -5.71 2.78
C HIS A 119 13.38 -6.61 3.44
N LEU A 120 13.75 -7.35 4.48
CA LEU A 120 12.80 -8.19 5.23
C LEU A 120 12.03 -7.38 6.27
N SER A 121 12.71 -6.52 7.05
CA SER A 121 12.05 -5.71 8.08
C SER A 121 11.05 -4.72 7.48
N ASN A 122 11.29 -4.21 6.26
CA ASN A 122 10.34 -3.38 5.51
C ASN A 122 9.01 -4.06 5.20
N MET A 123 8.91 -5.39 5.33
CA MET A 123 7.64 -6.09 5.22
C MET A 123 6.77 -5.94 6.48
N CYS A 124 7.21 -5.22 7.52
CA CYS A 124 6.48 -4.98 8.77
C CYS A 124 5.03 -4.51 8.60
N TRP A 125 4.69 -3.87 7.48
CA TRP A 125 3.33 -3.45 7.14
C TRP A 125 2.34 -4.61 7.08
N ILE A 126 2.81 -5.87 6.93
CA ILE A 126 1.96 -7.07 6.97
C ILE A 126 1.60 -7.51 8.39
N LEU A 127 2.29 -7.01 9.43
CA LEU A 127 2.03 -7.41 10.82
C LEU A 127 0.61 -7.01 11.26
N PRO A 128 0.13 -5.77 11.06
CA PRO A 128 -1.25 -5.41 11.40
C PRO A 128 -2.33 -6.24 10.68
N PRO A 129 -2.29 -6.44 9.34
CA PRO A 129 -3.30 -7.26 8.67
C PRO A 129 -3.24 -8.74 9.11
N ILE A 130 -2.05 -9.34 9.27
CA ILE A 130 -1.94 -10.72 9.74
C ILE A 130 -2.48 -10.85 11.18
N ALA A 131 -2.14 -9.90 12.06
CA ALA A 131 -2.63 -9.88 13.44
C ALA A 131 -4.17 -9.83 13.50
N LEU A 132 -4.80 -8.96 12.70
CA LEU A 132 -6.26 -8.86 12.64
C LEU A 132 -6.96 -10.12 12.12
N LEU A 133 -6.33 -10.83 11.19
CA LEU A 133 -6.96 -11.95 10.48
C LEU A 133 -6.68 -13.30 11.15
N CYS A 134 -5.49 -13.49 11.70
CA CYS A 134 -4.97 -14.80 12.09
C CYS A 134 -4.85 -14.98 13.61
N VAL A 135 -4.67 -13.91 14.39
CA VAL A 135 -4.37 -14.01 15.83
C VAL A 135 -5.64 -13.93 16.67
N ARG A 136 -5.84 -14.96 17.51
CA ARG A 136 -6.98 -15.03 18.45
C ARG A 136 -6.69 -14.31 19.76
N ASP A 137 -5.47 -14.48 20.27
CA ASP A 137 -5.03 -13.86 21.51
C ASP A 137 -4.98 -12.33 21.40
N LYS A 138 -5.56 -11.64 22.39
CA LYS A 138 -5.69 -10.17 22.33
C LYS A 138 -4.35 -9.48 22.52
N ALA A 139 -3.50 -9.99 23.40
CA ALA A 139 -2.22 -9.39 23.72
C ALA A 139 -1.26 -9.50 22.53
N LEU A 140 -1.09 -10.71 21.98
CA LEU A 140 -0.27 -10.95 20.80
C LEU A 140 -0.76 -10.14 19.60
N ARG A 141 -2.08 -10.09 19.37
CA ARG A 141 -2.65 -9.29 18.28
C ARG A 141 -2.28 -7.81 18.43
N ASN A 142 -2.47 -7.25 19.62
CA ASN A 142 -2.16 -5.84 19.87
C ASN A 142 -0.65 -5.57 19.77
N ALA A 143 0.19 -6.49 20.27
CA ALA A 143 1.65 -6.39 20.16
C ALA A 143 2.12 -6.37 18.70
N MET A 144 1.57 -7.24 17.85
CA MET A 144 1.91 -7.27 16.42
C MET A 144 1.42 -6.01 15.68
N ILE A 145 0.21 -5.52 16.00
CA ILE A 145 -0.30 -4.26 15.44
C ILE A 145 0.61 -3.10 15.84
N LEU A 146 0.97 -3.01 17.13
CA LEU A 146 1.85 -1.97 17.64
C LEU A 146 3.23 -2.04 16.98
N ALA A 147 3.83 -3.23 16.90
CA ALA A 147 5.12 -3.43 16.26
C ALA A 147 5.12 -2.97 14.79
N GLY A 148 4.05 -3.29 14.04
CA GLY A 148 3.89 -2.88 12.65
C GLY A 148 3.79 -1.36 12.43
N PHE A 149 3.40 -0.59 13.45
CA PHE A 149 3.33 0.87 13.40
C PHE A 149 4.54 1.57 14.03
N VAL A 150 5.04 1.05 15.15
CA VAL A 150 6.18 1.65 15.86
C VAL A 150 7.48 1.45 15.09
N PHE A 151 7.71 0.27 14.51
CA PHE A 151 8.96 0.00 13.79
C PHE A 151 9.21 1.01 12.66
N PRO A 152 8.26 1.25 11.72
CA PRO A 152 8.43 2.29 10.70
C PRO A 152 8.69 3.70 11.22
N VAL A 153 8.14 4.06 12.39
CA VAL A 153 8.39 5.36 13.02
C VAL A 153 9.83 5.46 13.50
N LEU A 154 10.34 4.43 14.19
CA LEU A 154 11.72 4.37 14.67
C LEU A 154 12.72 4.47 13.52
N VAL A 155 12.38 3.88 12.38
CA VAL A 155 13.25 3.90 11.20
C VAL A 155 12.91 4.99 10.19
N ILE A 156 12.02 5.94 10.52
CA ILE A 156 11.62 7.08 9.66
C ILE A 156 11.12 6.64 8.25
N ASP A 157 10.52 5.46 8.14
CA ASP A 157 9.94 4.96 6.88
C ASP A 157 8.45 5.31 6.76
N ARG A 158 8.20 6.47 6.15
CA ARG A 158 6.85 7.01 5.88
C ARG A 158 6.00 6.06 5.03
N ASN A 159 6.61 5.37 4.07
CA ASN A 159 5.88 4.51 3.14
C ASN A 159 5.35 3.27 3.87
N ARG A 160 6.11 2.69 4.81
CA ARG A 160 5.64 1.51 5.56
C ARG A 160 4.59 1.84 6.60
N ILE A 161 4.65 3.02 7.22
CA ILE A 161 3.57 3.53 8.07
C ILE A 161 2.26 3.56 7.27
N PHE A 162 2.27 4.19 6.10
CA PHE A 162 1.06 4.31 5.28
C PHE A 162 0.58 2.96 4.72
N ALA A 163 1.49 2.07 4.31
CA ALA A 163 1.13 0.73 3.88
C ALA A 163 0.38 -0.04 4.98
N GLY A 164 0.89 0.03 6.22
CA GLY A 164 0.27 -0.58 7.39
C GLY A 164 -1.09 0.05 7.72
N LEU A 165 -1.18 1.38 7.75
CA LEU A 165 -2.40 2.12 8.08
C LEU A 165 -3.49 1.87 7.03
N PHE A 166 -3.14 1.96 5.75
CA PHE A 166 -4.04 1.67 4.64
C PHE A 166 -4.58 0.24 4.73
N SER A 167 -3.68 -0.74 4.87
CA SER A 167 -4.06 -2.16 4.93
C SER A 167 -4.96 -2.45 6.13
N PHE A 168 -4.62 -1.90 7.29
CA PHE A 168 -5.40 -2.02 8.52
C PHE A 168 -6.80 -1.41 8.37
N ALA A 169 -6.89 -0.16 7.93
CA ALA A 169 -8.15 0.55 7.74
C ALA A 169 -9.03 -0.13 6.68
N LEU A 170 -8.44 -0.55 5.55
CA LEU A 170 -9.15 -1.21 4.48
C LEU A 170 -9.73 -2.56 4.95
N LEU A 171 -8.98 -3.36 5.71
CA LEU A 171 -9.49 -4.60 6.28
C LEU A 171 -10.64 -4.37 7.27
N LEU A 172 -10.55 -3.34 8.12
CA LEU A 172 -11.64 -2.97 9.02
C LEU A 172 -12.90 -2.59 8.24
N LEU A 173 -12.76 -1.90 7.10
CA LEU A 173 -13.88 -1.54 6.23
C LEU A 173 -14.45 -2.73 5.47
N LEU A 174 -13.60 -3.60 4.89
CA LEU A 174 -14.02 -4.75 4.10
C LEU A 174 -14.71 -5.82 4.95
N ARG A 175 -14.26 -6.02 6.19
CA ARG A 175 -14.84 -7.01 7.13
C ARG A 175 -15.91 -6.42 8.05
N ARG A 176 -16.29 -5.16 7.85
CA ARG A 176 -17.28 -4.47 8.68
C ARG A 176 -18.67 -5.11 8.53
N ASP A 177 -19.36 -5.24 9.67
CA ASP A 177 -20.79 -5.51 9.69
C ASP A 177 -21.58 -4.27 9.19
N PRO A 178 -22.41 -4.38 8.13
CA PRO A 178 -23.19 -3.27 7.62
C PRO A 178 -24.21 -2.71 8.60
N ALA A 179 -24.65 -3.51 9.59
CA ALA A 179 -25.62 -3.09 10.61
C ALA A 179 -25.01 -2.14 11.66
N ARG A 180 -23.68 -2.18 11.82
CA ARG A 180 -22.98 -1.26 12.73
C ARG A 180 -22.78 0.10 12.06
N PRO A 181 -22.63 1.21 12.81
CA PRO A 181 -22.22 2.49 12.24
C PRO A 181 -20.79 2.44 11.69
N LEU A 182 -20.46 3.30 10.74
CA LEU A 182 -19.10 3.41 10.21
C LEU A 182 -18.21 4.02 11.31
N PRO A 183 -17.03 3.46 11.61
CA PRO A 183 -16.16 3.99 12.67
C PRO A 183 -15.43 5.26 12.19
N TRP A 184 -16.19 6.28 11.77
CA TRP A 184 -15.66 7.50 11.17
C TRP A 184 -14.72 8.23 12.13
N LYS A 185 -15.00 8.21 13.43
CA LYS A 185 -14.13 8.79 14.46
C LYS A 185 -12.74 8.12 14.46
N ALA A 186 -12.69 6.79 14.39
CA ALA A 186 -11.43 6.06 14.34
C ALA A 186 -10.69 6.29 13.03
N ILE A 187 -11.40 6.33 11.90
CA ILE A 187 -10.81 6.61 10.59
C ILE A 187 -10.22 8.03 10.56
N VAL A 188 -10.98 9.03 11.02
CA VAL A 188 -10.50 10.42 11.12
C VAL A 188 -9.32 10.53 12.08
N ALA A 189 -9.39 9.89 13.26
CA ALA A 189 -8.27 9.88 14.20
C ALA A 189 -7.01 9.24 13.60
N LEU A 190 -7.15 8.11 12.88
CA LEU A 190 -6.03 7.46 12.17
C LEU A 190 -5.47 8.34 11.05
N LEU A 191 -6.32 9.04 10.30
CA LEU A 191 -5.90 9.98 9.26
C LEU A 191 -5.15 11.18 9.86
N CYS A 192 -5.67 11.77 10.93
CA CYS A 192 -5.01 12.87 11.64
C CYS A 192 -3.68 12.43 12.24
N ALA A 193 -3.64 11.26 12.92
CA ALA A 193 -2.42 10.72 13.50
C ALA A 193 -1.37 10.40 12.41
N GLY A 194 -1.79 9.78 11.30
CA GLY A 194 -0.92 9.49 10.16
C GLY A 194 -0.41 10.75 9.48
N GLY A 195 -1.26 11.76 9.28
CA GLY A 195 -0.87 13.05 8.71
C GLY A 195 0.06 13.85 9.62
N ALA A 196 -0.17 13.82 10.93
CA ALA A 196 0.70 14.45 11.93
C ALA A 196 2.07 13.75 11.98
N ALA A 197 2.10 12.42 12.06
CA ALA A 197 3.34 11.64 12.02
C ALA A 197 4.11 11.89 10.72
N PHE A 198 3.41 11.93 9.58
CA PHE A 198 4.02 12.23 8.28
C PHE A 198 4.65 13.63 8.23
N SER A 199 3.93 14.64 8.71
CA SER A 199 4.40 16.03 8.72
C SER A 199 5.58 16.22 9.67
N LEU A 200 5.53 15.59 10.85
CA LEU A 200 6.60 15.61 11.84
C LEU A 200 7.85 14.91 11.29
N LEU A 201 7.72 13.70 10.75
CA LEU A 201 8.83 12.97 10.15
C LEU A 201 9.40 13.71 8.92
N GLY A 202 8.55 14.37 8.13
CA GLY A 202 8.98 15.22 7.02
C GLY A 202 9.83 16.39 7.49
N THR A 203 9.37 17.11 8.52
CA THR A 203 10.10 18.24 9.11
C THR A 203 11.42 17.80 9.74
N LEU A 204 11.43 16.68 10.47
CA LEU A 204 12.64 16.12 11.10
C LEU A 204 13.68 15.67 10.07
N ARG A 205 13.24 15.13 8.94
CA ARG A 205 14.13 14.61 7.91
C ARG A 205 14.66 15.68 6.95
N SER A 206 13.82 16.65 6.59
CA SER A 206 14.06 17.53 5.46
C SER A 206 14.06 19.02 5.82
N GLY A 207 13.84 19.38 7.08
CA GLY A 207 13.89 20.76 7.54
C GLY A 207 12.69 21.61 7.13
N SER A 208 12.87 22.93 7.11
CA SER A 208 11.83 23.87 6.67
C SER A 208 11.66 23.86 5.15
N LEU A 209 10.41 24.01 4.69
CA LEU A 209 10.06 24.17 3.27
C LEU A 209 10.21 25.62 2.75
N ASP A 210 10.61 26.57 3.60
CA ASP A 210 10.64 27.99 3.22
C ASP A 210 11.67 28.32 2.12
N SER A 211 12.69 27.49 1.96
CA SER A 211 13.72 27.65 0.93
C SER A 211 13.38 26.93 -0.40
N VAL A 212 12.21 26.30 -0.51
CA VAL A 212 11.81 25.57 -1.72
C VAL A 212 11.22 26.54 -2.74
N THR A 213 11.92 26.70 -3.87
CA THR A 213 11.53 27.59 -4.97
C THR A 213 10.75 26.83 -6.03
N LEU A 214 9.52 26.42 -5.72
CA LEU A 214 8.55 25.94 -6.70
C LEU A 214 7.47 27.01 -6.92
N PRO A 215 6.77 27.01 -8.06
CA PRO A 215 5.74 28.00 -8.35
C PRO A 215 4.47 27.68 -7.55
N PHE A 216 4.52 27.85 -6.24
CA PHE A 216 3.42 27.58 -5.34
C PHE A 216 2.36 28.68 -5.43
N GLY A 217 1.09 28.32 -5.54
CA GLY A 217 -0.03 29.27 -5.52
C GLY A 217 -0.39 29.80 -4.13
N ALA A 218 -1.38 30.68 -4.08
CA ALA A 218 -1.81 31.35 -2.85
C ALA A 218 -2.22 30.38 -1.73
N LEU A 219 -2.93 29.30 -2.07
CA LEU A 219 -3.38 28.29 -1.10
C LEU A 219 -2.20 27.64 -0.36
N TYR A 220 -1.14 27.29 -1.08
CA TYR A 220 0.04 26.68 -0.49
C TYR A 220 0.81 27.67 0.39
N ARG A 221 1.01 28.90 -0.09
CA ARG A 221 1.74 29.93 0.65
C ARG A 221 1.05 30.30 1.97
N ALA A 222 -0.29 30.32 2.00
CA ALA A 222 -1.08 30.61 3.19
C ALA A 222 -1.20 29.44 4.18
N ALA A 223 -0.85 28.21 3.78
CA ALA A 223 -1.00 27.03 4.62
C ALA A 223 0.05 27.00 5.76
N PRO A 224 -0.31 26.49 6.95
CA PRO A 224 0.65 26.19 8.02
C PRO A 224 1.70 25.17 7.58
N GLN A 225 2.88 25.17 8.22
CA GLN A 225 4.02 24.33 7.83
C GLN A 225 3.71 22.84 7.75
N GLY A 226 2.95 22.30 8.72
CA GLY A 226 2.54 20.90 8.69
C GLY A 226 1.65 20.57 7.47
N ILE A 227 0.79 21.51 7.06
CA ILE A 227 -0.08 21.34 5.89
C ILE A 227 0.74 21.49 4.60
N LYS A 228 1.71 22.41 4.53
CA LYS A 228 2.62 22.56 3.37
C LYS A 228 3.32 21.25 3.03
N TRP A 229 3.76 20.47 4.02
CA TRP A 229 4.36 19.14 3.78
C TRP A 229 3.39 18.17 3.10
N LEU A 230 2.13 18.15 3.53
CA LEU A 230 1.10 17.30 2.93
C LEU A 230 0.77 17.76 1.50
N LEU A 231 0.55 19.07 1.31
CA LEU A 231 0.23 19.64 0.00
C LEU A 231 1.37 19.41 -0.99
N LEU A 232 2.61 19.65 -0.57
CA LEU A 232 3.79 19.43 -1.40
C LEU A 232 3.89 17.97 -1.83
N TYR A 233 3.79 17.04 -0.87
CA TYR A 233 3.97 15.63 -1.20
C TYR A 233 2.85 15.10 -2.09
N ILE A 234 1.63 15.65 -1.94
CA ILE A 234 0.49 15.26 -2.75
C ILE A 234 0.53 15.89 -4.15
N GLY A 235 1.01 17.13 -4.29
CA GLY A 235 1.00 17.86 -5.57
C GLY A 235 2.31 17.81 -6.37
N ALA A 236 3.45 17.57 -5.74
CA ALA A 236 4.75 17.62 -6.40
C ALA A 236 4.92 16.56 -7.49
N GLY A 237 4.34 15.37 -7.30
CA GLY A 237 4.40 14.30 -8.30
C GLY A 237 3.78 14.70 -9.64
N PRO A 238 2.48 15.07 -9.70
CA PRO A 238 1.87 15.55 -10.94
C PRO A 238 2.50 16.83 -11.48
N TYR A 239 2.94 17.75 -10.61
CA TYR A 239 3.69 18.95 -11.04
C TYR A 239 4.96 18.55 -11.80
N ASN A 240 5.84 17.75 -11.19
CA ASN A 240 7.10 17.31 -11.80
C ASN A 240 6.85 16.53 -13.10
N PHE A 241 5.79 15.72 -13.14
CA PHE A 241 5.37 15.02 -14.36
C PHE A 241 4.96 16.00 -15.47
N GLY A 242 4.16 17.01 -15.15
CA GLY A 242 3.76 18.08 -16.08
C GLY A 242 4.96 18.86 -16.61
N ALA A 243 5.81 19.34 -15.71
CA ALA A 243 7.00 20.12 -16.05
C ALA A 243 7.98 19.34 -16.94
N MET A 244 8.22 18.06 -16.67
CA MET A 244 9.12 17.25 -17.51
C MET A 244 8.51 16.95 -18.88
N LEU A 245 7.20 16.74 -18.96
CA LEU A 245 6.53 16.55 -20.24
C LEU A 245 6.59 17.84 -21.08
N ALA A 246 6.39 19.01 -20.47
CA ALA A 246 6.47 20.30 -21.16
C ALA A 246 7.89 20.61 -21.67
N LYS A 247 8.92 20.14 -20.96
CA LYS A 247 10.33 20.28 -21.35
C LYS A 247 10.79 19.26 -22.41
N ASP A 248 9.93 18.33 -22.82
CA ASP A 248 10.24 17.22 -23.73
C ASP A 248 11.53 16.46 -23.36
N TYR A 249 11.79 16.33 -22.05
CA TYR A 249 13.02 15.73 -21.56
C TYR A 249 12.92 14.20 -21.54
N VAL A 250 13.83 13.54 -22.25
CA VAL A 250 13.92 12.07 -22.31
C VAL A 250 15.30 11.59 -21.87
N ASN A 251 15.34 10.75 -20.84
CA ASN A 251 16.49 9.99 -20.40
C ASN A 251 16.06 8.64 -19.79
N ALA A 252 16.40 7.55 -20.48
CA ALA A 252 16.08 6.19 -20.04
C ALA A 252 16.97 5.66 -18.90
N SER A 253 18.11 6.31 -18.60
CA SER A 253 19.06 5.82 -17.59
C SER A 253 18.41 5.68 -16.21
N PHE A 254 17.49 6.58 -15.87
CA PHE A 254 16.77 6.55 -14.60
C PHE A 254 15.88 5.30 -14.47
N LEU A 255 15.15 4.95 -15.54
CA LEU A 255 14.32 3.74 -15.56
C LEU A 255 15.18 2.48 -15.54
N VAL A 256 16.29 2.45 -16.28
CA VAL A 256 17.23 1.31 -16.27
C VAL A 256 17.79 1.10 -14.88
N ASN A 257 18.22 2.17 -14.19
CA ASN A 257 18.72 2.11 -12.81
C ASN A 257 17.68 1.58 -11.82
N GLN A 258 16.39 1.79 -12.08
CA GLN A 258 15.30 1.26 -11.27
C GLN A 258 14.97 -0.21 -11.57
N LEU A 259 15.02 -0.62 -12.84
CA LEU A 259 14.62 -1.96 -13.28
C LEU A 259 15.75 -2.98 -13.25
N VAL A 260 17.00 -2.56 -13.45
CA VAL A 260 18.16 -3.46 -13.51
C VAL A 260 18.96 -3.30 -12.22
N PRO A 261 18.99 -4.33 -11.35
CA PRO A 261 19.78 -4.28 -10.12
C PRO A 261 21.24 -3.95 -10.44
N LEU A 262 21.88 -3.13 -9.60
CA LEU A 262 23.29 -2.75 -9.70
C LEU A 262 23.68 -1.93 -10.95
N SER A 263 22.72 -1.44 -11.75
CA SER A 263 23.02 -0.68 -12.97
C SER A 263 23.35 0.81 -12.75
N GLY A 264 23.00 1.38 -11.59
CA GLY A 264 23.36 2.76 -11.24
C GLY A 264 22.53 3.33 -10.10
N SER A 265 22.74 4.62 -9.80
CA SER A 265 21.98 5.34 -8.78
C SER A 265 20.57 5.71 -9.27
N ILE A 266 19.59 5.57 -8.38
CA ILE A 266 18.21 6.04 -8.57
C ILE A 266 17.96 7.41 -7.90
N ALA A 267 19.01 8.08 -7.42
CA ALA A 267 18.89 9.44 -6.92
C ALA A 267 18.73 10.41 -8.10
N THR A 268 17.72 11.27 -8.06
CA THR A 268 17.57 12.37 -9.03
C THR A 268 18.40 13.60 -8.62
N ALA A 269 18.75 13.74 -7.34
CA ALA A 269 19.59 14.82 -6.87
C ALA A 269 21.02 14.66 -7.42
N GLY A 270 21.60 15.74 -7.93
CA GLY A 270 22.91 15.70 -8.59
C GLY A 270 22.91 15.06 -9.98
N THR A 271 21.74 14.80 -10.55
CA THR A 271 21.60 14.37 -11.96
C THR A 271 21.39 15.58 -12.87
N GLY A 272 21.64 15.42 -14.17
CA GLY A 272 21.31 16.41 -15.20
C GLY A 272 19.82 16.47 -15.56
N ILE A 273 18.92 15.97 -14.71
CA ILE A 273 17.47 16.07 -14.92
C ILE A 273 17.03 17.50 -14.59
N PRO A 274 16.36 18.23 -15.50
CA PRO A 274 16.06 19.65 -15.36
C PRO A 274 14.85 19.94 -14.44
N LEU A 275 14.84 19.38 -13.22
CA LEU A 275 13.83 19.66 -12.20
C LEU A 275 13.90 21.12 -11.74
N ASP A 276 12.74 21.76 -11.55
CA ASP A 276 12.69 23.16 -11.08
C ASP A 276 13.18 23.31 -9.63
N ALA A 277 13.00 22.25 -8.83
CA ALA A 277 13.57 22.14 -7.50
C ALA A 277 14.25 20.76 -7.36
N PRO A 278 15.58 20.65 -7.60
CA PRO A 278 16.30 19.37 -7.57
C PRO A 278 16.27 18.66 -6.21
N ASN A 279 16.06 19.41 -5.13
CA ASN A 279 15.89 18.90 -3.77
C ASN A 279 14.48 18.29 -3.52
N ILE A 280 13.50 18.56 -4.38
CA ILE A 280 12.16 17.97 -4.34
C ILE A 280 12.05 16.89 -5.41
N ASN A 281 12.58 15.72 -5.08
CA ASN A 281 12.60 14.54 -5.95
C ASN A 281 11.34 13.65 -5.87
N VAL A 282 10.21 14.23 -5.48
CA VAL A 282 8.93 13.52 -5.39
C VAL A 282 8.39 13.33 -6.80
N GLY A 283 8.24 12.08 -7.25
CA GLY A 283 7.76 11.74 -8.58
C GLY A 283 6.59 10.77 -8.52
N THR A 284 5.71 10.82 -9.53
CA THR A 284 4.71 9.77 -9.72
C THR A 284 5.40 8.43 -10.01
N GLU A 285 4.69 7.32 -9.82
CA GLU A 285 5.10 5.99 -10.27
C GLU A 285 5.45 5.96 -11.77
N PHE A 286 4.87 6.88 -12.54
CA PHE A 286 5.00 6.96 -14.00
C PHE A 286 6.12 7.90 -14.44
N PHE A 287 6.70 8.65 -13.51
CA PHE A 287 7.78 9.59 -13.80
C PHE A 287 9.01 8.92 -14.44
N PRO A 288 9.53 7.76 -13.96
CA PRO A 288 10.63 7.07 -14.63
C PRO A 288 10.31 6.68 -16.08
N PHE A 289 9.06 6.30 -16.36
CA PHE A 289 8.61 5.90 -17.69
C PHE A 289 8.43 7.10 -18.62
N LEU A 290 7.93 8.22 -18.10
CA LEU A 290 7.90 9.50 -18.81
C LEU A 290 9.29 9.90 -19.26
N LEU A 291 10.27 9.85 -18.36
CA LEU A 291 11.65 10.15 -18.71
C LEU A 291 12.20 9.16 -19.74
N ALA A 292 11.83 7.88 -19.70
CA ALA A 292 12.40 6.90 -20.63
C ALA A 292 11.84 6.96 -22.06
N GLY A 293 10.57 7.32 -22.24
CA GLY A 293 9.91 7.23 -23.54
C GLY A 293 8.71 8.16 -23.71
N GLY A 294 8.69 9.28 -23.00
CA GLY A 294 7.66 10.30 -23.09
C GLY A 294 6.28 9.83 -22.61
N ALA A 295 5.25 10.54 -23.06
CA ALA A 295 3.86 10.30 -22.66
C ALA A 295 3.38 8.87 -22.94
N GLY A 296 3.82 8.26 -24.05
CA GLY A 296 3.43 6.91 -24.43
C GLY A 296 3.90 5.85 -23.43
N ALA A 297 5.17 5.92 -23.01
CA ALA A 297 5.71 5.00 -22.00
C ALA A 297 5.03 5.20 -20.63
N ALA A 298 4.76 6.45 -20.24
CA ALA A 298 4.02 6.75 -19.01
C ALA A 298 2.60 6.16 -19.03
N LEU A 299 1.87 6.30 -20.13
CA LEU A 299 0.53 5.71 -20.30
C LEU A 299 0.58 4.17 -20.25
N ALA A 300 1.57 3.55 -20.88
CA ALA A 300 1.74 2.10 -20.82
C ALA A 300 1.96 1.62 -19.37
N ALA A 301 2.76 2.35 -18.58
CA ALA A 301 2.96 2.05 -17.16
C ALA A 301 1.67 2.24 -16.33
N MET A 302 0.87 3.26 -16.61
CA MET A 302 -0.45 3.44 -15.96
C MET A 302 -1.39 2.26 -16.26
N LEU A 303 -1.46 1.85 -17.53
CA LEU A 303 -2.25 0.69 -17.94
C LEU A 303 -1.74 -0.60 -17.31
N ALA A 304 -0.42 -0.79 -17.22
CA ALA A 304 0.19 -1.95 -16.58
C ALA A 304 -0.14 -2.01 -15.08
N LEU A 305 -0.08 -0.88 -14.36
CA LEU A 305 -0.45 -0.82 -12.95
C LEU A 305 -1.94 -1.11 -12.75
N TYR A 306 -2.80 -0.54 -13.61
CA TYR A 306 -4.23 -0.83 -13.58
C TYR A 306 -4.52 -2.30 -13.88
N ALA A 307 -3.85 -2.90 -14.89
CA ALA A 307 -3.97 -4.31 -15.20
C ALA A 307 -3.51 -5.20 -14.04
N ALA A 308 -2.42 -4.84 -13.34
CA ALA A 308 -1.97 -5.54 -12.14
C ALA A 308 -3.01 -5.46 -11.01
N LEU A 309 -3.68 -4.31 -10.84
CA LEU A 309 -4.78 -4.16 -9.90
C LEU A 309 -5.97 -5.06 -10.26
N LEU A 310 -6.41 -5.08 -11.51
CA LEU A 310 -7.47 -5.98 -11.99
C LEU A 310 -7.10 -7.45 -11.80
N TRP A 311 -5.85 -7.82 -12.12
CA TRP A 311 -5.31 -9.16 -11.90
C TRP A 311 -5.36 -9.54 -10.42
N SER A 312 -4.94 -8.66 -9.51
CA SER A 312 -5.00 -8.93 -8.07
C SER A 312 -6.43 -9.13 -7.56
N VAL A 313 -7.40 -8.41 -8.13
CA VAL A 313 -8.82 -8.58 -7.80
C VAL A 313 -9.36 -9.90 -8.34
N ARG A 314 -8.96 -10.32 -9.55
CA ARG A 314 -9.29 -11.64 -10.08
C ARG A 314 -8.69 -12.76 -9.23
N LEU A 315 -7.45 -12.58 -8.77
CA LEU A 315 -6.74 -13.52 -7.92
C LEU A 315 -7.42 -13.75 -6.56
N LEU A 316 -8.12 -12.74 -6.00
CA LEU A 316 -8.91 -12.91 -4.78
C LEU A 316 -10.01 -13.98 -4.92
N GLY A 317 -10.59 -14.12 -6.11
CA GLY A 317 -11.67 -15.08 -6.40
C GLY A 317 -12.85 -14.99 -5.42
N SER A 318 -13.57 -16.09 -5.23
CA SER A 318 -14.68 -16.18 -4.27
C SER A 318 -14.23 -16.58 -2.86
N THR A 319 -13.08 -17.23 -2.72
CA THR A 319 -12.59 -17.82 -1.47
C THR A 319 -11.74 -16.87 -0.62
N VAL A 320 -11.26 -15.77 -1.21
CA VAL A 320 -10.47 -14.70 -0.55
C VAL A 320 -9.33 -15.31 0.28
N SER A 321 -8.39 -16.01 -0.38
CA SER A 321 -7.23 -16.56 0.33
C SER A 321 -6.39 -15.46 0.98
N LEU A 322 -5.73 -15.79 2.09
CA LEU A 322 -4.98 -14.79 2.86
C LEU A 322 -3.85 -14.14 2.04
N PHE A 323 -3.10 -14.95 1.29
CA PHE A 323 -1.97 -14.46 0.51
C PHE A 323 -2.43 -13.66 -0.72
N ASN A 324 -3.52 -14.05 -1.38
CA ASN A 324 -4.08 -13.26 -2.47
C ASN A 324 -4.62 -11.93 -1.94
N LEU A 325 -5.14 -11.91 -0.71
CA LEU A 325 -5.51 -10.68 0.00
C LEU A 325 -4.30 -9.78 0.28
N LEU A 326 -3.17 -10.33 0.72
CA LEU A 326 -1.94 -9.56 0.90
C LEU A 326 -1.41 -8.99 -0.43
N VAL A 327 -1.48 -9.76 -1.53
CA VAL A 327 -1.15 -9.28 -2.89
C VAL A 327 -2.05 -8.11 -3.29
N PHE A 328 -3.36 -8.26 -3.11
CA PHE A 328 -4.32 -7.18 -3.39
C PHE A 328 -4.03 -5.93 -2.55
N LEU A 329 -3.82 -6.07 -1.23
CA LEU A 329 -3.52 -4.94 -0.35
C LEU A 329 -2.25 -4.21 -0.79
N ARG A 330 -1.21 -4.96 -1.18
CA ARG A 330 0.05 -4.39 -1.64
C ARG A 330 -0.12 -3.60 -2.94
N ILE A 331 -0.80 -4.17 -3.94
CA ILE A 331 -1.03 -3.52 -5.24
C ILE A 331 -1.96 -2.31 -5.06
N ALA A 332 -3.05 -2.45 -4.31
CA ALA A 332 -3.97 -1.35 -4.03
C ALA A 332 -3.27 -0.19 -3.30
N TYR A 333 -2.35 -0.48 -2.39
CA TYR A 333 -1.52 0.54 -1.75
C TYR A 333 -0.55 1.21 -2.75
N ALA A 334 0.07 0.44 -3.65
CA ALA A 334 0.92 1.00 -4.69
C ALA A 334 0.12 1.91 -5.63
N CYS A 335 -1.12 1.54 -5.99
CA CYS A 335 -2.02 2.40 -6.74
C CYS A 335 -2.37 3.68 -5.97
N LEU A 336 -2.66 3.59 -4.66
CA LEU A 336 -2.95 4.73 -3.80
C LEU A 336 -1.77 5.74 -3.78
N MET A 337 -0.55 5.22 -3.73
CA MET A 337 0.68 6.01 -3.66
C MET A 337 1.24 6.39 -5.03
N SER A 338 0.68 5.89 -6.13
CA SER A 338 1.16 6.13 -7.48
C SER A 338 1.33 7.61 -7.87
N PRO A 339 0.58 8.59 -7.32
CA PRO A 339 0.84 9.99 -7.62
C PRO A 339 2.05 10.57 -6.87
N PHE A 340 2.58 9.88 -5.86
CA PHE A 340 3.55 10.44 -4.91
C PHE A 340 4.90 9.73 -4.89
N ALA A 341 4.94 8.41 -5.08
CA ALA A 341 6.18 7.66 -4.95
C ALA A 341 6.17 6.38 -5.80
N PRO A 342 7.26 6.11 -6.54
CA PRO A 342 7.44 4.85 -7.24
C PRO A 342 7.64 3.71 -6.24
N GLN A 343 6.77 2.71 -6.30
CA GLN A 343 6.76 1.52 -5.45
C GLN A 343 6.27 0.26 -6.18
N ALA A 344 5.44 0.40 -7.20
CA ALA A 344 4.85 -0.72 -7.93
C ALA A 344 5.88 -1.45 -8.80
N PHE A 345 6.65 -0.69 -9.59
CA PHE A 345 7.65 -1.22 -10.52
C PHE A 345 9.03 -1.34 -9.85
N THR A 346 9.08 -2.08 -8.74
CA THR A 346 10.30 -2.34 -7.99
C THR A 346 10.48 -3.83 -7.73
N TRP A 347 11.73 -4.30 -7.66
CA TRP A 347 12.04 -5.69 -7.33
C TRP A 347 11.52 -6.10 -5.95
N THR A 348 11.49 -5.18 -4.99
CA THR A 348 10.92 -5.48 -3.66
C THR A 348 9.42 -5.77 -3.73
N ASN A 349 8.68 -5.08 -4.59
CA ASN A 349 7.26 -5.33 -4.80
C ASN A 349 7.02 -6.65 -5.54
N ALA A 350 7.75 -6.89 -6.64
CA ALA A 350 7.68 -8.13 -7.39
C ALA A 350 8.05 -9.34 -6.51
N GLY A 351 9.12 -9.23 -5.73
CA GLY A 351 9.57 -10.25 -4.77
C GLY A 351 8.53 -10.54 -3.69
N PHE A 352 7.86 -9.52 -3.15
CA PHE A 352 6.77 -9.72 -2.20
C PHE A 352 5.56 -10.46 -2.81
N ILE A 353 5.17 -10.11 -4.03
CA ILE A 353 4.08 -10.78 -4.75
C ILE A 353 4.45 -12.25 -5.00
N ALA A 354 5.66 -12.50 -5.52
CA ALA A 354 6.16 -13.86 -5.74
C ALA A 354 6.19 -14.67 -4.44
N LEU A 355 6.69 -14.08 -3.34
CA LEU A 355 6.68 -14.69 -2.02
C LEU A 355 5.27 -15.07 -1.58
N CYS A 356 4.29 -14.19 -1.74
CA CYS A 356 2.90 -14.50 -1.39
C CYS A 356 2.34 -15.68 -2.21
N LEU A 357 2.62 -15.73 -3.51
CA LEU A 357 2.17 -16.83 -4.38
C LEU A 357 2.83 -18.16 -3.98
N VAL A 358 4.13 -18.16 -3.67
CA VAL A 358 4.85 -19.34 -3.18
C VAL A 358 4.28 -19.80 -1.85
N LEU A 359 4.10 -18.90 -0.88
CA LEU A 359 3.54 -19.23 0.43
C LEU A 359 2.09 -19.72 0.33
N HIS A 360 1.31 -19.21 -0.64
CA HIS A 360 -0.01 -19.73 -0.94
C HIS A 360 0.05 -21.19 -1.38
N ALA A 361 0.93 -21.52 -2.33
CA ALA A 361 1.15 -22.90 -2.77
C ALA A 361 1.63 -23.80 -1.62
N CYS A 362 2.61 -23.35 -0.82
CA CYS A 362 3.10 -24.08 0.36
C CYS A 362 1.99 -24.36 1.37
N SER A 363 1.05 -23.42 1.57
CA SER A 363 -0.09 -23.64 2.47
C SER A 363 -1.03 -24.75 1.99
N GLY A 364 -1.08 -25.01 0.68
CA GLY A 364 -1.82 -26.12 0.08
C GLY A 364 -1.19 -27.49 0.38
N LEU A 365 0.14 -27.54 0.53
CA LEU A 365 0.90 -28.77 0.79
C LEU A 365 0.86 -29.24 2.25
N LEU A 366 0.56 -28.35 3.21
CA LEU A 366 0.45 -28.72 4.62
C LEU A 366 -0.73 -29.69 4.86
N PRO A 367 -0.76 -30.53 5.89
CA PRO A 367 -1.90 -31.40 6.20
C PRO A 367 -3.17 -30.62 6.63
N ASN A 368 -4.39 -31.11 6.32
CA ASN A 368 -5.65 -30.49 6.79
C ASN A 368 -6.31 -31.45 7.77
N ARG A 369 -6.07 -31.23 9.06
CA ARG A 369 -6.65 -32.05 10.12
C ARG A 369 -8.18 -32.04 10.09
N HIS A 370 -8.81 -30.94 9.66
CA HIS A 370 -10.27 -30.86 9.56
C HIS A 370 -10.85 -31.68 8.39
N ALA A 371 -10.14 -31.77 7.26
CA ALA A 371 -10.55 -32.65 6.16
C ALA A 371 -10.31 -34.12 6.49
N ALA A 372 -9.20 -34.44 7.18
CA ALA A 372 -8.92 -35.80 7.65
C ALA A 372 -9.95 -36.29 8.68
N LEU A 373 -10.41 -35.40 9.58
CA LEU A 373 -11.47 -35.71 10.54
C LEU A 373 -12.86 -35.85 9.89
N ALA A 374 -13.12 -35.14 8.79
CA ALA A 374 -14.37 -35.26 8.03
C ALA A 374 -14.40 -36.50 7.11
N ALA A 375 -13.23 -36.93 6.62
CA ALA A 375 -13.07 -38.12 5.79
C ALA A 375 -12.87 -39.42 6.62
N ALA A 376 -12.79 -39.32 7.95
CA ALA A 376 -12.69 -40.49 8.82
C ALA A 376 -13.98 -41.33 8.72
N PRO A 377 -13.91 -42.63 8.34
CA PRO A 377 -15.09 -43.47 8.10
C PRO A 377 -16.02 -43.75 9.30
N GLY A 378 -15.76 -43.16 10.47
CA GLY A 378 -16.46 -43.48 11.72
C GLY A 378 -17.72 -42.65 12.02
N ARG A 379 -18.15 -41.71 11.16
CA ARG A 379 -19.35 -40.88 11.38
C ARG A 379 -20.52 -41.11 10.43
N ALA A 380 -20.41 -42.06 9.50
CA ALA A 380 -21.52 -42.47 8.64
C ALA A 380 -22.54 -43.40 9.35
N GLY A 381 -22.33 -43.73 10.64
CA GLY A 381 -23.16 -44.68 11.39
C GLY A 381 -23.97 -44.13 12.56
N GLN A 382 -23.95 -42.82 12.84
CA GLN A 382 -24.87 -42.25 13.83
C GLN A 382 -26.19 -41.90 13.14
N ALA A 383 -27.11 -42.88 13.16
CA ALA A 383 -28.52 -42.67 12.86
C ALA A 383 -29.04 -41.43 13.61
N PRO A 384 -29.90 -40.60 12.99
CA PRO A 384 -30.52 -39.50 13.70
C PRO A 384 -31.33 -40.08 14.86
N LEU A 385 -30.97 -39.68 16.09
CA LEU A 385 -31.81 -39.93 17.26
C LEU A 385 -33.22 -39.40 16.96
N PRO A 386 -34.28 -40.19 17.18
CA PRO A 386 -35.63 -39.74 16.89
C PRO A 386 -35.94 -38.49 17.72
N PRO A 387 -36.77 -37.57 17.20
CA PRO A 387 -37.14 -36.36 17.92
C PRO A 387 -37.88 -36.77 19.20
N PHE A 388 -37.32 -36.37 20.35
CA PHE A 388 -38.00 -36.43 21.64
C PHE A 388 -39.30 -35.61 21.52
N SER A 389 -40.43 -36.31 21.47
CA SER A 389 -41.76 -35.72 21.56
C SER A 389 -42.11 -35.55 23.03
N PRO A 390 -42.38 -34.33 23.54
CA PRO A 390 -42.95 -34.15 24.85
C PRO A 390 -44.47 -34.34 24.72
N ARG A 391 -44.96 -35.56 24.92
CA ARG A 391 -46.37 -35.77 25.26
C ARG A 391 -46.48 -36.27 26.69
N SER A 392 -47.12 -35.40 27.47
CA SER A 392 -47.82 -35.56 28.74
C SER A 392 -48.34 -36.95 29.09
N ALA A 393 -48.37 -37.14 30.42
CA ALA A 393 -49.33 -37.89 31.23
C ALA A 393 -48.80 -39.19 31.84
N LEU A 394 -48.59 -39.13 33.14
CA LEU A 394 -48.67 -40.23 34.09
C LEU A 394 -49.37 -39.67 35.36
N PRO A 395 -49.96 -40.57 36.18
CA PRO A 395 -51.40 -40.82 36.25
C PRO A 395 -52.17 -39.99 37.27
#